data_AF-A0A7C5DTB9-F1
#
_entry.id   AF-A0A7C5DTB9-F1
#
_cell.length_a   1.000
_cell.length_b   1.000
_cell.length_c   1.000
_cell.angle_alpha   90.00
_cell.angle_beta   90.00
_cell.angle_gamma   90.00
#
_symmetry.space_group_name_H-M   'P 1'
#
loop_
_entity.id
_entity.type
_entity.pdbx_description
1 polymer ?
#
loop_
_entity_poly.entity_id
_entity_poly.type
_entity_poly.pdbx_seq_one_letter_code
_entity_poly.pdbx_strand_id
1 'polypeptide(L)'
;MKKIVILLSLFLFTCALYAVDIANPVSIALGDAYIAKARGCHSLNWNPANLGIVTNSMTFNLFQVTADVSNNAFDLGYYNDLMGKELNEDDEQEFLDRIPDDGFSLKASADLHLPLSLSIGKFG
;
A
#
# COMPACT_ATOMS: atom_id res chain seq x y z
N MET A 1 -34.02 27.64 0.97
CA MET A 1 -33.77 26.61 -0.06
C MET A 1 -32.35 26.65 -0.61
N LYS A 2 -31.87 27.75 -1.22
CA LYS A 2 -30.50 27.84 -1.78
C LYS A 2 -29.38 27.47 -0.79
N LYS A 3 -29.46 27.95 0.46
CA LYS A 3 -28.49 27.61 1.54
C LYS A 3 -28.45 26.11 1.87
N ILE A 4 -29.60 25.43 1.82
CA ILE A 4 -29.70 23.99 2.07
C ILE A 4 -29.10 23.21 0.91
N VAL A 5 -29.34 23.63 -0.33
CA VAL A 5 -28.73 23.00 -1.52
C VAL A 5 -27.21 23.14 -1.51
N ILE A 6 -26.67 24.30 -1.10
CA ILE A 6 -25.22 24.52 -0.96
C ILE A 6 -24.63 23.64 0.14
N LEU A 7 -25.28 23.54 1.30
CA LEU A 7 -24.84 22.66 2.39
C LEU A 7 -24.88 21.19 1.98
N LEU A 8 -25.91 20.75 1.26
CA LEU A 8 -26.03 19.38 0.75
C LEU A 8 -24.95 19.05 -0.27
N SER A 9 -24.64 19.98 -1.18
CA SER A 9 -23.59 19.79 -2.18
C SER A 9 -22.20 19.77 -1.56
N LEU A 10 -21.94 20.60 -0.54
CA LEU A 10 -20.69 20.57 0.21
C LEU A 10 -20.52 19.24 0.98
N PHE A 11 -21.60 18.74 1.61
CA PHE A 11 -21.61 17.48 2.34
C PHE A 11 -21.41 16.26 1.42
N LEU A 12 -22.06 16.25 0.25
CA LEU A 12 -21.85 15.20 -0.76
C LEU A 12 -20.42 15.21 -1.31
N PHE A 13 -19.77 16.38 -1.39
CA PHE A 13 -18.38 16.49 -1.81
C PHE A 13 -17.41 15.93 -0.75
N THR A 14 -17.70 16.11 0.55
CA THR A 14 -16.85 15.54 1.62
C THR A 14 -17.00 14.03 1.77
N CYS A 15 -18.16 13.45 1.44
CA CYS A 15 -18.33 12.00 1.42
C CYS A 15 -17.50 11.30 0.32
N ALA A 16 -17.02 12.04 -0.69
CA ALA A 16 -16.14 11.52 -1.73
C ALA A 16 -14.65 11.55 -1.34
N LEU A 17 -14.30 12.02 -0.13
CA LEU A 17 -12.96 11.90 0.42
C LEU A 17 -12.77 10.47 0.93
N TYR A 18 -12.54 9.55 0.00
CA TYR A 18 -12.10 8.20 0.34
C TYR A 18 -10.79 8.28 1.12
N ALA A 19 -10.63 7.42 2.13
CA ALA A 19 -9.31 7.11 2.64
C ALA A 19 -8.51 6.56 1.47
N VAL A 20 -7.54 7.35 1.02
CA VAL A 20 -6.65 6.97 -0.07
C VAL A 20 -5.70 5.94 0.50
N ASP A 21 -6.08 4.67 0.38
CA ASP A 21 -5.19 3.54 0.67
C ASP A 21 -4.17 3.46 -0.48
N ILE A 22 -3.11 4.25 -0.35
CA ILE A 22 -1.95 4.08 -1.21
C ILE A 22 -1.18 2.89 -0.65
N ALA A 23 -1.61 1.69 -1.05
CA ALA A 23 -0.79 0.49 -0.98
C ALA A 23 0.54 0.81 -1.67
N ASN A 24 1.59 1.00 -0.87
CA ASN A 24 2.93 1.24 -1.37
C ASN A 24 3.62 -0.12 -1.46
N PRO A 25 3.92 -0.63 -2.67
CA PRO A 25 4.51 -1.96 -2.82
C PRO A 25 5.87 -2.08 -2.12
N VAL A 26 6.61 -0.97 -2.03
CA VAL A 26 7.88 -0.93 -1.29
C VAL A 26 7.64 -1.02 0.22
N SER A 27 6.54 -0.49 0.73
CA SER A 27 6.19 -0.66 2.14
C SER A 27 5.81 -2.09 2.46
N ILE A 28 4.95 -2.69 1.63
CA ILE A 28 4.52 -4.07 1.79
C ILE A 28 5.74 -5.02 1.74
N ALA A 29 6.64 -4.82 0.78
CA ALA A 29 7.89 -5.60 0.68
C ALA A 29 8.83 -5.42 1.89
N LEU A 30 8.67 -4.34 2.66
CA LEU A 30 9.43 -4.08 3.89
C LEU A 30 8.67 -4.48 5.16
N GLY A 31 7.53 -5.18 5.06
CA GLY A 31 6.69 -5.48 6.21
C GLY A 31 6.24 -4.22 6.96
N ASP A 32 5.88 -3.19 6.20
CA ASP A 32 5.50 -1.85 6.66
C ASP A 32 6.58 -1.03 7.38
N ALA A 33 7.85 -1.47 7.33
CA ALA A 33 9.00 -0.72 7.81
C ALA A 33 9.46 0.41 6.84
N TYR A 34 8.53 1.13 6.20
CA TYR A 34 8.85 2.14 5.18
C TYR A 34 9.13 3.54 5.73
N ILE A 35 8.87 3.78 7.02
CA ILE A 35 8.94 5.10 7.66
C ILE A 35 10.29 5.83 7.50
N ALA A 36 11.40 5.08 7.49
CA ALA A 36 12.74 5.66 7.31
C ALA A 36 13.12 5.85 5.83
N LYS A 37 12.46 5.14 4.92
CA LYS A 37 12.76 5.13 3.48
C LYS A 37 11.85 6.07 2.68
N ALA A 38 10.70 6.49 3.21
CA ALA A 38 9.76 7.37 2.50
C ALA A 38 10.43 8.67 2.03
N ARG A 39 10.26 9.01 0.74
CA ARG A 39 10.81 10.22 0.09
C ARG A 39 9.76 10.95 -0.75
N GLY A 40 10.01 12.22 -1.06
CA GLY A 40 9.11 13.05 -1.88
C GLY A 40 7.68 13.04 -1.35
N CYS A 41 6.69 12.91 -2.23
CA CYS A 41 5.27 12.88 -1.87
C CYS A 41 4.90 11.73 -0.91
N HIS A 42 5.64 10.63 -0.91
CA HIS A 42 5.38 9.54 0.05
C HIS A 42 5.74 9.94 1.49
N SER A 43 6.67 10.87 1.68
CA SER A 43 7.03 11.36 3.02
C SER A 43 5.83 12.01 3.71
N LEU A 44 4.90 12.60 2.95
CA LEU A 44 3.70 13.26 3.48
C LEU A 44 2.82 12.29 4.29
N ASN A 45 2.70 11.04 3.82
CA ASN A 45 1.84 10.03 4.42
C ASN A 45 2.58 9.12 5.42
N TRP A 46 3.91 9.02 5.32
CA TRP A 46 4.71 8.08 6.12
C TRP A 46 5.57 8.74 7.19
N ASN A 47 6.42 9.70 6.80
CA ASN A 47 7.32 10.40 7.72
C ASN A 47 7.70 11.78 7.17
N PRO A 48 7.00 12.85 7.58
CA PRO A 48 7.27 14.19 7.09
C PRO A 48 8.69 14.68 7.39
N ALA A 49 9.36 14.17 8.43
CA ALA A 49 10.74 14.55 8.75
C ALA A 49 11.72 14.19 7.62
N ASN A 50 11.40 13.17 6.81
CA ASN A 50 12.26 12.79 5.69
C ASN A 50 12.35 13.87 4.61
N LEU A 51 11.38 14.81 4.52
CA LEU A 51 11.43 15.97 3.62
C LEU A 51 12.64 16.87 3.87
N GLY A 52 13.13 16.92 5.11
CA GLY A 52 14.33 17.69 5.48
C GLY A 52 15.65 16.99 5.15
N ILE A 53 15.62 15.70 4.80
CA ILE A 53 16.80 14.86 4.54
C ILE A 53 17.05 14.73 3.02
N VAL A 54 16.04 14.94 2.17
CA VAL A 54 16.13 14.67 0.73
C VAL A 54 16.91 15.76 -0.03
N THR A 55 17.70 15.35 -1.03
CA THR A 55 18.41 16.23 -1.97
C THR A 55 17.52 16.90 -3.01
N ASN A 56 16.35 16.31 -3.30
CA ASN A 56 15.35 16.90 -4.20
C ASN A 56 14.37 17.74 -3.38
N SER A 57 14.46 19.06 -3.54
CA SER A 57 13.65 20.03 -2.79
C SER A 57 12.19 20.09 -3.22
N MET A 58 11.82 19.50 -4.36
CA MET A 58 10.44 19.49 -4.84
C MET A 58 10.13 18.18 -5.57
N THR A 59 8.98 17.58 -5.30
CA THR A 59 8.46 16.40 -5.99
C THR A 59 6.97 16.57 -6.21
N PHE A 60 6.50 16.23 -7.40
CA PHE A 60 5.08 16.28 -7.76
C PHE A 60 4.66 14.90 -8.29
N ASN A 61 3.56 14.38 -7.77
CA ASN A 61 2.99 13.09 -8.16
C ASN A 61 1.63 13.33 -8.82
N LEU A 62 1.56 13.05 -10.13
CA LEU A 62 0.33 13.21 -10.92
C LEU A 62 -0.59 12.00 -10.77
N PHE A 63 -0.01 10.81 -10.91
CA PHE A 63 -0.71 9.54 -10.91
C PHE A 63 0.21 8.44 -10.37
N GLN A 64 -0.41 7.40 -9.85
CA GLN A 64 0.23 6.19 -9.37
C GLN A 64 -0.52 5.00 -9.95
N VAL A 65 0.24 4.05 -10.50
CA VAL A 65 -0.30 2.76 -10.90
C VAL A 65 0.17 1.74 -9.87
N THR A 66 -0.77 1.00 -9.30
CA THR A 66 -0.49 -0.10 -8.38
C THR A 66 -1.03 -1.38 -9.01
N ALA A 67 -0.30 -2.47 -8.85
CA ALA A 67 -0.81 -3.79 -9.15
C ALA A 67 -0.47 -4.69 -7.97
N ASP A 68 -1.44 -5.51 -7.57
CA ASP A 68 -1.28 -6.48 -6.49
C ASP A 68 -1.68 -7.86 -6.98
N VAL A 69 -0.99 -8.86 -6.41
CA VAL A 69 -1.32 -10.27 -6.56
C VAL A 69 -1.24 -10.85 -5.16
N SER A 70 -2.33 -11.46 -4.70
CA SER A 70 -2.44 -12.04 -3.37
C SER A 70 -3.13 -13.40 -3.43
N ASN A 71 -2.87 -14.23 -2.44
CA ASN A 71 -3.51 -15.52 -2.30
C ASN A 71 -3.76 -15.83 -0.81
N ASN A 72 -4.61 -16.81 -0.52
CA ASN A 72 -5.04 -17.15 0.83
C ASN A 72 -4.19 -18.22 1.56
N ALA A 73 -3.25 -18.88 0.88
CA ALA A 73 -2.53 -20.05 1.42
C ALA A 73 -1.01 -19.86 1.55
N PHE A 74 -0.43 -18.91 0.81
CA PHE A 74 1.00 -18.65 0.75
C PHE A 74 1.30 -17.24 1.25
N ASP A 75 2.18 -17.18 2.24
CA ASP A 75 2.82 -15.96 2.69
C ASP A 75 4.35 -16.07 2.56
N LEU A 76 5.04 -14.93 2.60
CA LEU A 76 6.50 -14.87 2.41
C LEU A 76 7.27 -15.56 3.55
N GLY A 77 6.73 -15.55 4.78
CA GLY A 77 7.34 -16.21 5.92
C GLY A 77 7.37 -17.72 5.70
N TYR A 78 6.22 -18.29 5.35
CA TYR A 78 6.11 -19.71 5.03
C TYR A 78 7.01 -20.14 3.87
N TYR A 79 7.08 -19.35 2.80
CA TYR A 79 8.03 -19.62 1.72
C TYR A 79 9.47 -19.64 2.21
N ASN A 80 9.88 -18.66 3.02
CA ASN A 80 11.24 -18.60 3.56
C ASN A 80 11.56 -19.78 4.49
N ASP A 81 10.59 -20.29 5.23
CA ASP A 81 10.75 -21.44 6.13
C ASP A 81 10.91 -22.76 5.36
N LEU A 82 10.23 -22.91 4.22
CA LEU A 82 10.37 -24.08 3.34
C LEU A 82 11.64 -24.01 2.48
N MET A 83 12.09 -22.81 2.13
CA MET A 83 13.19 -22.65 1.17
C MET A 83 14.51 -23.18 1.71
N GLY A 84 15.03 -24.20 1.03
CA GLY A 84 16.30 -24.85 1.38
C GLY A 84 16.16 -26.02 2.37
N LYS A 85 14.94 -26.36 2.78
CA LYS A 85 14.63 -27.54 3.59
C LYS A 85 14.30 -28.74 2.69
N GLU A 86 14.67 -29.94 3.11
CA GLU A 86 14.08 -31.18 2.57
C GLU A 86 12.72 -31.39 3.25
N LEU A 87 11.65 -31.35 2.45
CA LEU A 87 10.28 -31.46 2.96
C LEU A 87 10.03 -32.88 3.49
N ASN A 88 9.47 -32.96 4.70
CA ASN A 88 8.99 -34.21 5.28
C ASN A 88 7.45 -34.29 5.21
N GLU A 89 6.87 -35.41 5.65
CA GLU A 89 5.41 -35.62 5.62
C GLU A 89 4.64 -34.58 6.44
N ASP A 90 5.23 -34.07 7.52
CA ASP A 90 4.62 -33.01 8.34
C ASP A 90 4.56 -31.67 7.59
N ASP A 91 5.62 -31.33 6.83
CA ASP A 91 5.68 -30.11 6.00
C ASP A 91 4.65 -30.17 4.86
N GLU A 92 4.48 -31.36 4.26
CA GLU A 92 3.47 -31.58 3.23
C GLU A 92 2.06 -31.43 3.82
N GLN A 93 1.82 -31.97 5.01
CA GLN A 93 0.52 -31.82 5.67
C GLN A 93 0.25 -30.37 6.08
N GLU A 94 1.24 -29.66 6.63
CA GLU A 94 1.11 -28.23 6.94
C GLU A 94 0.77 -27.41 5.69
N PHE A 95 1.41 -27.74 4.55
CA PHE A 95 1.09 -27.10 3.28
C PHE A 95 -0.37 -27.29 2.87
N LEU A 96 -0.88 -28.52 2.99
CA LEU A 96 -2.27 -28.84 2.67
C LEU A 96 -3.25 -28.17 3.64
N ASP A 97 -2.92 -28.13 4.92
CA ASP A 97 -3.75 -27.52 5.97
C ASP A 97 -3.88 -25.99 5.82
N ARG A 98 -2.94 -25.35 5.12
CA ARG A 98 -3.00 -23.91 4.77
C ARG A 98 -3.99 -23.59 3.66
N ILE A 99 -4.43 -24.58 2.88
CA ILE A 99 -5.48 -24.40 1.87
C ILE A 99 -6.82 -24.50 2.59
N PRO A 100 -7.63 -23.41 2.65
CA PRO A 100 -8.93 -23.46 3.33
C PRO A 100 -9.89 -24.44 2.67
N ASP A 101 -10.93 -24.86 3.40
CA ASP A 101 -11.99 -25.73 2.87
C ASP A 101 -12.68 -25.15 1.61
N ASP A 102 -12.78 -23.82 1.53
CA ASP A 102 -13.29 -23.09 0.36
C ASP A 102 -12.34 -23.12 -0.86
N GLY A 103 -11.15 -23.69 -0.69
CA GLY A 103 -10.13 -23.88 -1.70
C GLY A 103 -9.10 -22.75 -1.79
N PHE A 104 -8.17 -22.93 -2.73
CA PHE A 104 -7.17 -21.93 -3.08
C PHE A 104 -7.80 -20.75 -3.83
N SER A 105 -7.52 -19.53 -3.37
CA SER A 105 -7.99 -18.29 -3.97
C SER A 105 -6.81 -17.42 -4.37
N LEU A 106 -6.77 -17.03 -5.64
CA LEU A 106 -5.84 -16.06 -6.20
C LEU A 106 -6.60 -14.79 -6.56
N LYS A 107 -6.11 -13.65 -6.09
CA LYS A 107 -6.62 -12.32 -6.43
C LYS A 107 -5.53 -11.53 -7.13
N ALA A 108 -5.90 -10.82 -8.18
CA ALA A 108 -5.04 -9.89 -8.87
C ALA A 108 -5.82 -8.62 -9.19
N SER A 109 -5.27 -7.47 -8.82
CA SER A 109 -5.84 -6.16 -9.11
C SER A 109 -4.80 -5.23 -9.73
N ALA A 110 -5.29 -4.26 -10.48
CA ALA A 110 -4.50 -3.17 -11.00
C ALA A 110 -5.32 -1.89 -10.87
N ASP A 111 -4.74 -0.89 -10.19
CA ASP A 111 -5.39 0.35 -9.83
C ASP A 111 -4.61 1.54 -10.36
N LEU A 112 -5.33 2.53 -10.88
CA LEU A 112 -4.79 3.83 -11.24
C LEU A 112 -5.31 4.86 -10.22
N HIS A 113 -4.41 5.37 -9.40
CA HIS A 113 -4.67 6.45 -8.45
C HIS A 113 -4.20 7.79 -9.02
N LEU A 114 -4.97 8.85 -8.80
CA LEU A 114 -4.61 10.22 -9.18
C LEU A 114 -4.41 11.09 -7.92
N PRO A 115 -3.39 10.81 -7.08
CA PRO A 115 -3.27 11.43 -5.76
C PRO A 115 -2.78 12.89 -5.80
N LEU A 116 -2.65 13.50 -6.99
CA LEU A 116 -2.24 14.90 -7.25
C LEU A 116 -1.57 15.57 -6.05
N SER A 117 -0.32 15.22 -5.77
CA SER A 117 0.38 15.64 -4.56
C SER A 117 1.68 16.36 -4.87
N LEU A 118 1.95 17.41 -4.10
CA LEU A 118 3.18 18.19 -4.16
C LEU A 118 3.87 18.10 -2.81
N SER A 119 5.12 17.66 -2.79
CA SER A 119 5.98 17.75 -1.62
C SER A 119 7.14 18.69 -1.88
N ILE A 120 7.42 19.50 -0.87
CA ILE A 120 8.52 20.44 -0.90
C ILE A 120 9.40 20.16 0.33
N GLY A 121 10.67 19.86 0.08
CA GLY A 121 11.68 19.59 1.09
C GLY A 121 12.43 20.86 1.52
N LYS A 122 13.52 20.67 2.25
CA LYS A 122 14.40 21.79 2.65
C LYS A 122 14.96 22.48 1.40
N PHE A 123 14.69 23.78 1.27
CA PHE A 123 15.50 24.68 0.44
C PHE A 123 16.67 25.20 1.27
N GLY A 124 17.81 25.41 0.62
CA GLY A 124 19.05 25.87 1.25
C GLY A 124 18.83 27.03 2.21
#